data_AF-A0A3A4ZGF3-F1
#
_entry.id   AF-A0A3A4ZGF3-F1
#
_cell.length_a   1.000
_cell.length_b   1.000
_cell.length_c   1.000
_cell.angle_alpha   90.00
_cell.angle_beta   90.00
_cell.angle_gamma   90.00
#
_symmetry.space_group_name_H-M   'P 1'
#
loop_
_entity.id
_entity.type
_entity.pdbx_description
1 polymer ?
#
loop_
_entity_poly.entity_id
_entity_poly.type
_entity_poly.pdbx_seq_one_letter_code
_entity_poly.pdbx_strand_id
1 'polypeptide(L)'
;MKSFLCLIASACMLLLGACSMLPQPSSKGALVKVYRANPVKEGLVCSVGGDQGLSFIYVGPQTVSGAVNEEEKRVVAQYAKAVLGESRFINAMGVPAGEGEYPDLSIRVHSYGVDTKKSEGRVSRDGKFQASFSIKQAGMLECATADPVLVEKHYEAPSYSAEKLPSIARVQEQIVKEAVRQVVRQFVPTTSTELRPIKGGSDLADRAGKMIDGGNCEGAYDGVRMVADSPQCSDPDLLYNTGVALECMAWNKANDQKSQADYLRKAKAMYQRAAFLKPGDSDIQKAAKEVSYEVDTFFASFERQKKTRETLKQYQAPKSY
;
A
#
# COMPACT_ATOMS: atom_id res chain seq x y z
N MET A 1 -41.44 -40.00 32.88
CA MET A 1 -41.48 -39.04 31.74
C MET A 1 -41.24 -37.57 32.11
N LYS A 2 -41.32 -37.13 33.38
CA LYS A 2 -41.08 -35.71 33.74
C LYS A 2 -39.60 -35.30 33.89
N SER A 3 -38.70 -36.26 34.15
CA SER A 3 -37.27 -35.98 34.39
C SER A 3 -36.44 -35.77 33.11
N PHE A 4 -36.90 -36.27 31.95
CA PHE A 4 -36.19 -36.14 30.68
C PHE A 4 -36.38 -34.75 30.02
N LEU A 5 -37.50 -34.07 30.31
CA LEU A 5 -37.76 -32.71 29.79
C LEU A 5 -36.91 -31.63 30.46
N CYS A 6 -36.50 -31.80 31.72
CA CYS A 6 -35.65 -30.82 32.41
C CYS A 6 -34.18 -30.84 31.92
N LEU A 7 -33.67 -32.01 31.52
CA LEU A 7 -32.31 -32.15 31.00
C LEU A 7 -32.14 -31.52 29.60
N ILE A 8 -33.17 -31.61 28.75
CA ILE A 8 -33.17 -30.98 27.42
C ILE A 8 -33.29 -29.46 27.54
N ALA A 9 -34.07 -28.96 28.51
CA ALA A 9 -34.19 -27.52 28.76
C ALA A 9 -32.88 -26.88 29.28
N SER A 10 -32.11 -27.59 30.11
CA SER A 10 -30.79 -27.12 30.56
C SER A 10 -29.72 -27.19 29.46
N ALA A 11 -29.77 -28.19 28.57
CA ALA A 11 -28.85 -28.29 27.44
C ALA A 11 -29.08 -27.17 26.40
N CYS A 12 -30.33 -26.77 26.15
CA CYS A 12 -30.64 -25.66 25.24
C CYS A 12 -30.25 -24.28 25.80
N MET A 13 -30.29 -24.06 27.12
CA MET A 13 -29.82 -22.79 27.71
C MET A 13 -28.29 -22.65 27.65
N LEU A 14 -27.54 -23.76 27.75
CA LEU A 14 -26.08 -23.73 27.60
C LEU A 14 -25.63 -23.49 26.16
N LEU A 15 -26.44 -23.90 25.16
CA LEU A 15 -26.15 -23.66 23.75
C LEU A 15 -26.50 -22.24 23.28
N LEU A 16 -27.48 -21.57 23.91
CA LEU A 16 -27.84 -20.19 23.58
C LEU A 16 -26.91 -19.15 24.24
N GLY A 17 -26.16 -19.52 25.29
CA GLY A 17 -25.13 -18.67 25.90
C GLY A 17 -23.79 -18.65 25.14
N ALA A 18 -23.57 -19.59 24.21
CA ALA A 18 -22.30 -19.70 23.48
C ALA A 18 -22.24 -18.84 22.19
N CYS A 19 -23.37 -18.32 21.71
CA CYS A 19 -23.42 -17.48 20.50
C CYS A 19 -23.25 -15.97 20.77
N SER A 20 -23.22 -15.53 22.04
CA SER A 20 -22.98 -14.12 22.40
C SER A 20 -21.51 -13.79 22.69
N MET A 21 -20.60 -14.78 22.60
CA MET A 21 -19.15 -14.60 22.73
C MET A 21 -18.44 -14.41 21.38
N LEU A 22 -19.15 -13.96 20.34
CA LEU A 22 -18.47 -13.34 19.22
C LEU A 22 -18.05 -11.93 19.67
N PRO A 23 -16.74 -11.62 19.75
CA PRO A 23 -16.29 -10.28 20.09
C PRO A 23 -16.94 -9.30 19.13
N GLN A 24 -17.79 -8.41 19.66
CA GLN A 24 -18.33 -7.31 18.87
C GLN A 24 -17.14 -6.52 18.31
N PRO A 25 -17.14 -6.18 17.02
CA PRO A 25 -16.07 -5.37 16.45
C PRO A 25 -16.01 -4.06 17.24
N SER A 26 -14.87 -3.79 17.86
CA SER A 26 -14.65 -2.53 18.58
C SER A 26 -14.89 -1.36 17.64
N SER A 27 -15.74 -0.42 18.04
CA SER A 27 -15.96 0.83 17.30
C SER A 27 -14.97 1.93 17.66
N LYS A 28 -14.08 1.68 18.63
CA LYS A 28 -13.10 2.63 19.15
C LYS A 28 -11.67 2.25 18.80
N GLY A 29 -10.89 3.24 18.38
CA GLY A 29 -9.49 3.05 18.03
C GLY A 29 -8.99 3.97 16.92
N ALA A 30 -7.82 3.64 16.36
CA ALA A 30 -7.23 4.41 15.27
C ALA A 30 -7.31 3.65 13.95
N LEU A 31 -7.66 4.37 12.89
CA LEU A 31 -7.49 3.90 11.52
C LEU A 31 -6.04 4.10 11.12
N VAL A 32 -5.37 2.99 10.82
CA VAL A 32 -3.98 2.97 10.35
C VAL A 32 -3.94 2.31 8.98
N LYS A 33 -2.92 2.66 8.18
CA LYS A 33 -2.65 1.92 6.94
C LYS A 33 -1.69 0.78 7.27
N VAL A 34 -1.94 -0.36 6.67
CA VAL A 34 -1.10 -1.55 6.86
C VAL A 34 -0.70 -2.06 5.49
N TYR A 35 0.57 -2.39 5.32
CA TYR A 35 1.01 -3.08 4.11
C TYR A 35 0.60 -4.54 4.12
N ARG A 36 0.06 -5.00 3.00
CA ARG A 36 -0.27 -6.40 2.75
C ARG A 36 0.44 -6.90 1.51
N ALA A 37 0.76 -8.18 1.53
CA ALA A 37 1.10 -8.89 0.32
C ALA A 37 -0.07 -8.74 -0.65
N ASN A 38 0.20 -8.38 -1.91
CA ASN A 38 -0.86 -8.24 -2.88
C ASN A 38 -1.49 -9.64 -3.16
N PRO A 39 -2.77 -9.87 -2.81
CA PRO A 39 -3.40 -11.17 -3.01
C PRO A 39 -3.74 -11.42 -4.49
N VAL A 40 -3.77 -10.37 -5.32
CA VAL A 40 -4.19 -10.45 -6.73
C VAL A 40 -2.98 -10.31 -7.65
N LYS A 41 -2.45 -11.45 -8.10
CA LYS A 41 -1.48 -11.53 -9.21
C LYS A 41 -2.24 -11.41 -10.54
N GLU A 42 -2.55 -10.19 -10.95
CA GLU A 42 -3.27 -9.93 -12.20
C GLU A 42 -2.36 -10.17 -13.41
N GLY A 43 -2.50 -11.31 -14.09
CA GLY A 43 -2.09 -11.49 -15.50
C GLY A 43 -0.61 -11.24 -15.88
N LEU A 44 0.30 -10.90 -14.98
CA LEU A 44 1.72 -10.74 -15.29
C LEU A 44 2.43 -12.06 -15.03
N VAL A 45 3.05 -12.59 -16.08
CA VAL A 45 3.80 -13.83 -16.02
C VAL A 45 5.28 -13.47 -15.97
N CYS A 46 5.95 -13.84 -14.87
CA CYS A 46 7.38 -13.61 -14.68
C CYS A 46 8.16 -14.92 -14.85
N SER A 47 9.28 -14.88 -15.55
CA SER A 47 10.16 -16.03 -15.82
C SER A 47 10.90 -16.57 -14.59
N VAL A 48 11.01 -15.79 -13.50
CA VAL A 48 11.70 -16.19 -12.26
C VAL A 48 10.84 -15.89 -11.04
N GLY A 49 10.79 -16.85 -10.11
CA GLY A 49 10.06 -16.77 -8.85
C GLY A 49 10.62 -15.69 -7.90
N GLY A 50 10.10 -14.47 -8.02
CA GLY A 50 9.37 -13.79 -6.94
C GLY A 50 10.10 -13.25 -5.71
N ASP A 51 11.37 -13.55 -5.41
CA ASP A 51 11.98 -13.07 -4.15
C ASP A 51 12.77 -11.77 -4.28
N GLN A 52 13.13 -11.37 -5.51
CA GLN A 52 13.79 -10.08 -5.76
C GLN A 52 12.77 -9.05 -6.25
N GLY A 53 12.04 -8.43 -5.33
CA GLY A 53 11.17 -7.31 -5.70
C GLY A 53 11.96 -6.14 -6.31
N LEU A 54 11.34 -5.49 -7.29
CA LEU A 54 11.92 -4.43 -8.10
C LEU A 54 12.20 -3.17 -7.26
N SER A 55 13.39 -2.60 -7.40
CA SER A 55 13.80 -1.38 -6.67
C SER A 55 14.03 -0.17 -7.58
N PHE A 56 14.41 -0.42 -8.83
CA PHE A 56 14.59 0.60 -9.85
C PHE A 56 13.96 0.12 -11.13
N ILE A 57 13.32 1.03 -11.86
CA ILE A 57 12.79 0.77 -13.20
C ILE A 57 13.05 2.01 -14.05
N TYR A 58 13.51 1.80 -15.27
CA TYR A 58 13.51 2.85 -16.26
C TYR A 58 12.20 2.89 -17.04
N VAL A 59 11.72 4.10 -17.28
CA VAL A 59 10.63 4.34 -18.22
C VAL A 59 10.88 5.67 -18.92
N GLY A 60 10.83 5.65 -20.25
CA GLY A 60 11.03 6.83 -21.07
C GLY A 60 10.31 6.70 -22.40
N PRO A 61 10.29 7.75 -23.23
CA PRO A 61 9.55 7.74 -24.50
C PRO A 61 9.98 6.59 -25.42
N GLN A 62 11.25 6.18 -25.38
CA GLN A 62 11.77 5.07 -26.17
C GLN A 62 11.28 3.68 -25.71
N THR A 63 10.80 3.56 -24.47
CA THR A 63 10.21 2.30 -23.97
C THR A 63 8.71 2.22 -24.28
N VAL A 64 8.14 3.28 -24.87
CA VAL A 64 6.74 3.34 -25.31
C VAL A 64 6.68 3.13 -26.83
N SER A 65 5.85 2.18 -27.26
CA SER A 65 5.69 1.78 -28.67
C SER A 65 4.22 1.52 -29.01
N GLY A 66 3.93 1.30 -30.30
CA GLY A 66 2.58 0.94 -30.77
C GLY A 66 1.81 2.13 -31.35
N ALA A 67 0.48 2.14 -31.16
CA ALA A 67 -0.46 3.10 -31.72
C ALA A 67 -0.44 4.45 -30.96
N VAL A 68 0.74 5.10 -30.95
CA VAL A 68 0.97 6.41 -30.31
C VAL A 68 2.03 7.21 -31.08
N ASN A 69 1.87 8.53 -31.11
CA ASN A 69 2.85 9.46 -31.69
C ASN A 69 3.95 9.85 -30.66
N GLU A 70 4.95 10.62 -31.09
CA GLU A 70 6.09 11.00 -30.24
C GLU A 70 5.72 11.87 -29.02
N GLU A 71 4.68 12.71 -29.13
CA GLU A 71 4.19 13.50 -28.01
C GLU A 71 3.48 12.61 -26.99
N GLU A 72 2.61 11.73 -27.47
CA GLU A 72 1.88 10.75 -26.64
C GLU A 72 2.84 9.79 -25.93
N LYS A 73 3.91 9.34 -26.59
CA LYS A 73 4.97 8.54 -25.94
C LYS A 73 5.56 9.26 -24.72
N ARG A 74 5.83 10.57 -24.84
CA ARG A 74 6.35 11.38 -23.72
C ARG A 74 5.35 11.48 -22.58
N VAL A 75 4.08 11.72 -22.91
CA VAL A 75 2.98 11.81 -21.92
C VAL A 75 2.79 10.49 -21.18
N VAL A 76 2.72 9.36 -21.90
CA VAL A 76 2.58 8.02 -21.31
C VAL A 76 3.77 7.71 -20.40
N ALA A 77 5.00 7.95 -20.88
CA ALA A 77 6.20 7.73 -20.07
C ALA A 77 6.24 8.60 -18.81
N GLN A 78 5.82 9.87 -18.90
CA GLN A 78 5.74 10.78 -17.77
C GLN A 78 4.75 10.29 -16.71
N TYR A 79 3.56 9.85 -17.11
CA TYR A 79 2.56 9.33 -16.17
C TYR A 79 2.99 8.00 -15.56
N ALA A 80 3.61 7.12 -16.34
CA ALA A 80 4.18 5.87 -15.82
C ALA A 80 5.28 6.16 -14.77
N LYS A 81 6.18 7.11 -15.07
CA LYS A 81 7.22 7.57 -14.14
C LYS A 81 6.62 8.13 -12.83
N ALA A 82 5.53 8.89 -12.94
CA ALA A 82 4.83 9.43 -11.78
C ALA A 82 4.27 8.31 -10.89
N VAL A 83 3.65 7.27 -11.47
CA VAL A 83 3.13 6.12 -10.70
C VAL A 83 4.23 5.36 -9.97
N LEU A 84 5.37 5.14 -10.63
CA LEU A 84 6.53 4.51 -9.99
C LEU A 84 6.99 5.35 -8.78
N GLY A 85 7.11 6.67 -8.93
CA GLY A 85 7.43 7.58 -7.82
C GLY A 85 6.39 7.59 -6.70
N GLU A 86 5.10 7.51 -7.03
CA GLU A 86 4.00 7.40 -6.05
C GLU A 86 4.13 6.11 -5.21
N SER A 87 4.69 5.03 -5.79
CA SER A 87 4.79 3.73 -5.11
C SER A 87 5.74 3.75 -3.91
N ARG A 88 6.76 4.61 -3.88
CA ARG A 88 7.86 4.64 -2.88
C ARG A 88 8.72 3.37 -2.78
N PHE A 89 8.27 2.23 -3.30
CA PHE A 89 8.99 0.95 -3.34
C PHE A 89 9.87 0.81 -4.58
N ILE A 90 9.47 1.44 -5.70
CA ILE A 90 10.23 1.43 -6.96
C ILE A 90 10.66 2.85 -7.32
N ASN A 91 11.95 3.06 -7.52
CA ASN A 91 12.47 4.34 -7.99
C ASN A 91 12.52 4.38 -9.52
N ALA A 92 11.91 5.41 -10.09
CA ALA A 92 11.97 5.62 -11.53
C ALA A 92 13.29 6.26 -11.95
N MET A 93 14.03 5.62 -12.84
CA MET A 93 15.28 6.13 -13.40
C MET A 93 15.01 7.09 -14.56
N GLY A 94 15.82 8.14 -14.66
CA GLY A 94 15.71 9.15 -15.73
C GLY A 94 16.64 8.90 -16.92
N VAL A 95 17.55 7.95 -16.80
CA VAL A 95 18.53 7.59 -17.84
C VAL A 95 18.22 6.16 -18.27
N PRO A 96 18.25 5.83 -19.57
CA PRO A 96 18.12 4.45 -20.02
C PRO A 96 19.28 3.59 -19.50
N ALA A 97 19.00 2.31 -19.23
CA ALA A 97 20.04 1.38 -18.80
C ALA A 97 21.08 1.17 -19.91
N GLY A 98 22.37 1.26 -19.57
CA GLY A 98 23.40 0.53 -20.30
C GLY A 98 23.24 -0.95 -19.98
N GLU A 99 23.43 -1.83 -20.98
CA GLU A 99 23.42 -3.31 -20.89
C GLU A 99 22.94 -3.93 -19.55
N GLY A 100 21.62 -3.92 -19.30
CA GLY A 100 21.03 -4.74 -18.23
C GLY A 100 21.22 -4.27 -16.79
N GLU A 101 21.75 -3.07 -16.55
CA GLU A 101 22.00 -2.54 -15.19
C GLU A 101 20.73 -2.48 -14.31
N TYR A 102 19.57 -2.17 -14.90
CA TYR A 102 18.27 -2.12 -14.24
C TYR A 102 17.14 -2.43 -15.22
N PRO A 103 15.97 -2.87 -14.74
CA PRO A 103 14.87 -3.25 -15.62
C PRO A 103 14.23 -2.05 -16.33
N ASP A 104 13.83 -2.27 -17.57
CA ASP A 104 13.04 -1.33 -18.37
C ASP A 104 11.56 -1.72 -18.33
N LEU A 105 10.68 -0.75 -18.04
CA LEU A 105 9.24 -0.87 -18.26
C LEU A 105 8.92 -0.50 -19.70
N SER A 106 8.68 -1.52 -20.52
CA SER A 106 8.21 -1.37 -21.89
C SER A 106 6.68 -1.36 -21.93
N ILE A 107 6.12 -0.38 -22.66
CA ILE A 107 4.68 -0.18 -22.80
C ILE A 107 4.35 -0.21 -24.29
N ARG A 108 3.65 -1.25 -24.73
CA ARG A 108 3.14 -1.36 -26.11
C ARG A 108 1.67 -0.98 -26.12
N VAL A 109 1.39 0.22 -26.62
CA VAL A 109 0.03 0.79 -26.68
C VAL A 109 -0.69 0.27 -27.92
N HIS A 110 -1.89 -0.26 -27.74
CA HIS A 110 -2.77 -0.72 -28.82
C HIS A 110 -3.87 0.29 -29.13
N SER A 111 -4.35 1.00 -28.11
CA SER A 111 -5.36 2.05 -28.24
C SER A 111 -5.12 3.11 -27.17
N TYR A 112 -5.14 4.39 -27.55
CA TYR A 112 -5.07 5.51 -26.63
C TYR A 112 -5.86 6.68 -27.20
N GLY A 113 -6.81 7.19 -26.44
CA GLY A 113 -7.63 8.30 -26.90
C GLY A 113 -8.59 8.79 -25.83
N VAL A 114 -9.01 10.05 -25.99
CA VAL A 114 -10.10 10.65 -25.23
C VAL A 114 -11.03 11.33 -26.21
N ASP A 115 -12.24 10.81 -26.33
CA ASP A 115 -13.26 11.33 -27.21
C ASP A 115 -14.25 12.17 -26.41
N THR A 116 -14.71 13.28 -26.99
CA THR A 116 -15.81 14.08 -26.42
C THR A 116 -16.98 14.02 -27.37
N LYS A 117 -18.13 13.52 -26.89
CA LYS A 117 -19.37 13.46 -27.66
C LYS A 117 -20.37 14.46 -27.09
N LYS A 118 -21.13 15.08 -27.98
CA LYS A 118 -22.27 15.93 -27.62
C LYS A 118 -23.53 15.26 -28.15
N SER A 119 -24.45 14.94 -27.26
CA SER A 119 -25.80 14.48 -27.59
C SER A 119 -26.82 15.46 -27.01
N GLU A 120 -28.06 15.45 -27.48
CA GLU A 120 -29.06 16.46 -27.08
C GLU A 120 -29.12 16.67 -25.55
N GLY A 121 -28.70 17.86 -25.11
CA GLY A 121 -28.66 18.28 -23.70
C GLY A 121 -27.50 17.74 -22.85
N ARG A 122 -26.62 16.89 -23.38
CA ARG A 122 -25.53 16.24 -22.62
C ARG A 122 -24.20 16.28 -23.37
N VAL A 123 -23.12 16.31 -22.60
CA VAL A 123 -21.75 16.19 -23.09
C VAL A 123 -21.10 15.04 -22.34
N SER A 124 -20.53 14.09 -23.07
CA SER A 124 -19.77 12.98 -22.50
C SER A 124 -18.30 13.04 -22.91
N ARG A 125 -17.45 12.49 -22.07
CA ARG A 125 -16.01 12.34 -22.30
C ARG A 125 -15.61 10.91 -21.99
N ASP A 126 -15.19 10.19 -23.04
CA ASP A 126 -14.83 8.78 -23.01
C ASP A 126 -13.31 8.67 -23.14
N GLY A 127 -12.63 8.14 -22.13
CA GLY A 127 -11.21 7.82 -22.19
C GLY A 127 -11.00 6.33 -22.37
N LYS A 128 -10.11 5.94 -23.29
CA LYS A 128 -9.71 4.55 -23.51
C LYS A 128 -8.20 4.42 -23.59
N PHE A 129 -7.64 3.50 -22.80
CA PHE A 129 -6.24 3.12 -22.88
C PHE A 129 -6.11 1.60 -22.84
N GLN A 130 -5.49 1.03 -23.86
CA GLN A 130 -5.22 -0.40 -23.96
C GLN A 130 -3.74 -0.61 -24.27
N ALA A 131 -3.03 -1.33 -23.42
CA ALA A 131 -1.60 -1.58 -23.60
C ALA A 131 -1.15 -2.92 -23.02
N SER A 132 -0.12 -3.50 -23.64
CA SER A 132 0.65 -4.60 -23.06
C SER A 132 1.89 -4.05 -22.37
N PHE A 133 2.25 -4.63 -21.23
CA PHE A 133 3.40 -4.21 -20.44
C PHE A 133 4.41 -5.34 -20.33
N SER A 134 5.69 -5.00 -20.42
CA SER A 134 6.75 -5.94 -20.10
C SER A 134 7.87 -5.27 -19.32
N ILE A 135 8.40 -5.98 -18.34
CA ILE A 135 9.56 -5.59 -17.55
C ILE A 135 10.68 -6.57 -17.88
N LYS A 136 11.79 -6.05 -18.42
CA LYS A 136 12.93 -6.86 -18.82
C LYS A 136 14.20 -6.37 -18.16
N GLN A 137 15.01 -7.31 -17.65
CA GLN A 137 16.36 -7.09 -17.16
C GLN A 137 17.25 -8.21 -17.68
N ALA A 138 18.14 -7.91 -18.63
CA ALA A 138 19.12 -8.79 -19.29
C ALA A 138 19.18 -10.26 -18.80
N GLY A 139 18.18 -11.07 -19.17
CA GLY A 139 18.11 -12.50 -18.85
C GLY A 139 17.81 -12.90 -17.39
N MET A 140 17.73 -11.95 -16.46
CA MET A 140 17.46 -12.20 -15.03
C MET A 140 16.00 -12.01 -14.64
N LEU A 141 15.27 -11.17 -15.36
CA LEU A 141 13.85 -10.93 -15.10
C LEU A 141 13.15 -10.63 -16.42
N GLU A 142 12.15 -11.44 -16.75
CA GLU A 142 11.22 -11.13 -17.83
C GLU A 142 9.81 -11.32 -17.29
N CYS A 143 9.12 -10.21 -17.10
CA CYS A 143 7.71 -10.19 -16.75
C CYS A 143 6.91 -9.56 -17.87
N ALA A 144 5.80 -10.16 -18.27
CA ALA A 144 4.92 -9.58 -19.28
C ALA A 144 3.45 -9.83 -18.95
N THR A 145 2.59 -8.90 -19.34
CA THR A 145 1.13 -9.09 -19.25
C THR A 145 0.71 -10.15 -20.26
N ALA A 146 0.01 -11.20 -19.81
CA ALA A 146 -0.55 -12.25 -20.64
C ALA A 146 -1.58 -11.66 -21.63
N ASP A 147 -2.46 -10.80 -21.14
CA ASP A 147 -3.44 -10.07 -21.93
C ASP A 147 -3.20 -8.55 -21.84
N PRO A 148 -3.54 -7.76 -22.87
CA PRO A 148 -3.48 -6.30 -22.80
C PRO A 148 -4.37 -5.75 -21.67
N VAL A 149 -3.81 -4.85 -20.87
CA VAL A 149 -4.56 -4.11 -19.85
C VAL A 149 -5.44 -3.08 -20.55
N LEU A 150 -6.74 -3.11 -20.29
CA LEU A 150 -7.72 -2.16 -20.80
C LEU A 150 -8.28 -1.32 -19.65
N VAL A 151 -8.21 0.00 -19.78
CA VAL A 151 -8.84 0.96 -18.87
C VAL A 151 -9.74 1.87 -19.68
N GLU A 152 -11.02 1.90 -19.30
CA GLU A 152 -12.03 2.77 -19.87
C GLU A 152 -12.65 3.63 -18.77
N LYS A 153 -12.82 4.94 -19.06
CA LYS A 153 -13.48 5.89 -18.16
C LYS A 153 -14.52 6.68 -18.93
N HIS A 154 -15.72 6.78 -18.37
CA HIS A 154 -16.82 7.54 -18.92
C HIS A 154 -17.20 8.66 -17.94
N TYR A 155 -17.25 9.89 -18.44
CA TYR A 155 -17.73 11.05 -17.71
C TYR A 155 -18.87 11.71 -18.48
N GLU A 156 -19.86 12.20 -17.76
CA GLU A 156 -21.02 12.82 -18.39
C GLU A 156 -21.51 14.02 -17.57
N ALA A 157 -21.92 15.08 -18.27
CA ALA A 157 -22.50 16.26 -17.68
C ALA A 157 -23.59 16.84 -18.59
N PRO A 158 -24.58 17.57 -18.03
CA PRO A 158 -25.46 18.41 -18.81
C PRO A 158 -24.66 19.42 -19.65
N SER A 159 -25.13 19.71 -20.86
CA SER A 159 -24.42 20.56 -21.82
C SER A 159 -24.14 21.99 -21.33
N TYR A 160 -25.02 22.52 -20.49
CA TYR A 160 -24.85 23.83 -19.85
C TYR A 160 -23.83 23.82 -18.69
N SER A 161 -23.28 22.65 -18.34
CA SER A 161 -22.29 22.47 -17.26
C SER A 161 -21.09 21.63 -17.70
N ALA A 162 -20.74 21.70 -18.98
CA ALA A 162 -19.66 20.91 -19.57
C ALA A 162 -18.29 21.19 -18.94
N GLU A 163 -18.11 22.36 -18.31
CA GLU A 163 -16.93 22.73 -17.53
C GLU A 163 -16.70 21.87 -16.29
N LYS A 164 -17.73 21.17 -15.79
CA LYS A 164 -17.60 20.20 -14.69
C LYS A 164 -16.92 18.90 -15.13
N LEU A 165 -16.83 18.64 -16.43
CA LEU A 165 -16.16 17.44 -16.93
C LEU A 165 -14.63 17.57 -16.79
N PRO A 166 -13.92 16.51 -16.35
CA PRO A 166 -12.47 16.53 -16.23
C PRO A 166 -11.81 16.84 -17.58
N SER A 167 -10.80 17.71 -17.63
CA SER A 167 -10.11 18.04 -18.89
C SER A 167 -9.58 16.79 -19.61
N ILE A 168 -9.35 16.90 -20.93
CA ILE A 168 -8.79 15.80 -21.73
C ILE A 168 -7.49 15.27 -21.12
N ALA A 169 -6.58 16.17 -20.75
CA ALA A 169 -5.32 15.82 -20.09
C ALA A 169 -5.54 15.09 -18.75
N ARG A 170 -6.57 15.47 -17.97
CA ARG A 170 -6.90 14.80 -16.72
C ARG A 170 -7.41 13.38 -16.93
N VAL A 171 -8.24 13.16 -17.95
CA VAL A 171 -8.72 11.83 -18.32
C VAL A 171 -7.55 10.97 -18.83
N GLN A 172 -6.69 11.52 -19.70
CA GLN A 172 -5.47 10.86 -20.17
C GLN A 172 -4.55 10.44 -19.01
N GLU A 173 -4.32 11.32 -18.04
CA GLU A 173 -3.56 11.00 -16.84
C GLU A 173 -4.20 9.84 -16.08
N GLN A 174 -5.51 9.90 -15.83
CA GLN A 174 -6.22 8.88 -15.05
C GLN A 174 -6.16 7.49 -15.68
N ILE A 175 -6.45 7.37 -16.98
CA ILE A 175 -6.45 6.08 -17.68
C ILE A 175 -5.06 5.45 -17.75
N VAL A 176 -4.01 6.24 -18.02
CA VAL A 176 -2.62 5.74 -18.07
C VAL A 176 -2.13 5.36 -16.68
N LYS A 177 -2.33 6.22 -15.67
CA LYS A 177 -1.88 5.94 -14.31
C LYS A 177 -2.56 4.70 -13.74
N GLU A 178 -3.85 4.50 -14.02
CA GLU A 178 -4.58 3.32 -13.57
C GLU A 178 -4.03 2.03 -14.20
N ALA A 179 -3.78 2.02 -15.51
CA ALA A 179 -3.17 0.87 -16.19
C ALA A 179 -1.79 0.53 -15.63
N VAL A 180 -0.93 1.55 -15.44
CA VAL A 180 0.41 1.35 -14.86
C VAL A 180 0.32 0.85 -13.40
N ARG A 181 -0.63 1.35 -12.60
CA ARG A 181 -0.83 0.87 -11.22
C ARG A 181 -1.23 -0.61 -11.18
N GLN A 182 -2.06 -1.09 -12.11
CA GLN A 182 -2.42 -2.52 -12.20
C GLN A 182 -1.23 -3.44 -12.45
N VAL A 183 -0.21 -2.95 -13.17
CA VAL A 183 1.03 -3.68 -13.40
C VAL A 183 1.98 -3.56 -12.20
N VAL A 184 2.23 -2.34 -11.73
CA VAL A 184 3.19 -2.05 -10.66
C VAL A 184 2.78 -2.67 -9.33
N ARG A 185 1.48 -2.74 -9.01
CA ARG A 185 0.97 -3.34 -7.75
C ARG A 185 1.41 -4.78 -7.52
N GLN A 186 1.92 -5.49 -8.53
CA GLN A 186 2.41 -6.86 -8.39
C GLN A 186 3.81 -6.91 -7.77
N PHE A 187 4.55 -5.82 -7.85
CA PHE A 187 5.90 -5.68 -7.31
C PHE A 187 5.95 -4.82 -6.05
N VAL A 188 4.86 -4.16 -5.71
CA VAL A 188 4.75 -3.30 -4.53
C VAL A 188 3.65 -3.81 -3.60
N PRO A 189 3.84 -3.75 -2.28
CA PRO A 189 2.79 -4.09 -1.32
C PRO A 189 1.57 -3.20 -1.51
N THR A 190 0.38 -3.74 -1.24
CA THR A 190 -0.85 -2.94 -1.21
C THR A 190 -1.06 -2.39 0.20
N THR A 191 -1.68 -1.22 0.32
CA THR A 191 -2.08 -0.67 1.61
C THR A 191 -3.56 -0.92 1.84
N SER A 192 -3.92 -1.48 2.99
CA SER A 192 -5.31 -1.54 3.48
C SER A 192 -5.46 -0.68 4.72
N THR A 193 -6.60 0.00 4.87
CA THR A 193 -6.93 0.69 6.11
C THR A 193 -7.49 -0.33 7.11
N GLU A 194 -6.89 -0.40 8.30
CA GLU A 194 -7.31 -1.29 9.38
C GLU A 194 -7.61 -0.45 10.63
N LEU A 195 -8.64 -0.86 11.37
CA LEU A 195 -8.92 -0.30 12.69
C LEU A 195 -8.09 -1.05 13.73
N ARG A 196 -7.20 -0.34 14.41
CA ARG A 196 -6.51 -0.84 15.61
C ARG A 196 -7.40 -0.54 16.82
N PRO A 197 -8.05 -1.55 17.43
CA PRO A 197 -8.89 -1.32 18.60
C PRO A 197 -8.04 -0.84 19.76
N ILE A 198 -8.52 0.09 20.60
CA ILE A 198 -7.82 0.45 21.83
C ILE A 198 -7.98 -0.64 22.90
N LYS A 199 -6.95 -0.85 23.70
CA LYS A 199 -6.99 -1.76 24.85
C LYS A 199 -7.08 -0.97 26.14
N GLY A 200 -7.89 -1.43 27.09
CA GLY A 200 -8.03 -0.82 28.41
C GLY A 200 -7.62 -1.80 29.49
N GLY A 201 -7.17 -1.27 30.64
CA GLY A 201 -6.72 -2.12 31.76
C GLY A 201 -6.02 -1.34 32.87
N SER A 202 -5.17 -0.38 32.51
CA SER A 202 -4.54 0.56 33.44
C SER A 202 -4.98 2.00 33.17
N ASP A 203 -4.85 2.88 34.17
CA ASP A 203 -5.15 4.30 34.04
C ASP A 203 -4.37 4.95 32.89
N LEU A 204 -3.11 4.54 32.67
CA LEU A 204 -2.28 5.04 31.58
C LEU A 204 -2.74 4.49 30.22
N ALA A 205 -3.05 3.19 30.15
CA ALA A 205 -3.56 2.57 28.92
C ALA A 205 -4.88 3.22 28.50
N ASP A 206 -5.79 3.47 29.44
CA ASP A 206 -7.09 4.09 29.19
C ASP A 206 -6.95 5.55 28.73
N ARG A 207 -6.04 6.33 29.34
CA ARG A 207 -5.75 7.71 28.93
C ARG A 207 -5.19 7.76 27.51
N ALA A 208 -4.20 6.92 27.22
CA ALA A 208 -3.64 6.81 25.87
C ALA A 208 -4.71 6.38 24.86
N GLY A 209 -5.53 5.37 25.21
CA GLY A 209 -6.62 4.88 24.37
C GLY A 209 -7.63 5.98 24.01
N LYS A 210 -8.04 6.80 24.97
CA LYS A 210 -8.93 7.95 24.72
C LYS A 210 -8.31 8.99 23.79
N MET A 211 -7.01 9.26 23.92
CA MET A 211 -6.31 10.19 23.03
C MET A 211 -6.21 9.64 21.61
N ILE A 212 -5.97 8.33 21.46
CA ILE A 212 -5.95 7.63 20.17
C ILE A 212 -7.32 7.69 19.49
N ASP A 213 -8.39 7.37 20.22
CA ASP A 213 -9.77 7.42 19.74
C ASP A 213 -10.18 8.84 19.31
N GLY A 214 -9.67 9.86 20.02
CA GLY A 214 -9.82 11.27 19.66
C GLY A 214 -8.90 11.76 18.54
N GLY A 215 -8.09 10.88 17.92
CA GLY A 215 -7.15 11.24 16.84
C GLY A 215 -5.86 11.93 17.28
N ASN A 216 -5.63 12.11 18.59
CA ASN A 216 -4.43 12.72 19.14
C ASN A 216 -3.34 11.67 19.44
N CYS A 217 -2.79 11.08 18.38
CA CYS A 217 -1.79 10.03 18.49
C CYS A 217 -0.44 10.51 19.07
N GLU A 218 -0.06 11.77 18.83
CA GLU A 218 1.16 12.34 19.41
C GLU A 218 1.01 12.53 20.92
N GLY A 219 -0.10 13.13 21.37
CA GLY A 219 -0.38 13.28 22.79
C GLY A 219 -0.48 11.92 23.50
N ALA A 220 -1.06 10.92 22.83
CA ALA A 220 -1.11 9.56 23.35
C ALA A 220 0.30 8.98 23.59
N TYR A 221 1.21 9.10 22.63
CA TYR A 221 2.59 8.63 22.79
C TYR A 221 3.37 9.44 23.82
N ASP A 222 3.35 10.77 23.73
CA ASP A 222 4.11 11.64 24.63
C ASP A 222 3.68 11.51 26.09
N GLY A 223 2.39 11.28 26.34
CA GLY A 223 1.84 11.06 27.68
C GLY A 223 2.30 9.77 28.34
N VAL A 224 2.78 8.79 27.57
CA VAL A 224 3.14 7.46 28.10
C VAL A 224 4.56 7.02 27.79
N ARG A 225 5.30 7.70 26.91
CA ARG A 225 6.63 7.29 26.43
C ARG A 225 7.63 7.00 27.54
N MET A 226 7.62 7.79 28.62
CA MET A 226 8.55 7.57 29.75
C MET A 226 8.35 6.21 30.42
N VAL A 227 7.10 5.75 30.48
CA VAL A 227 6.73 4.45 31.05
C VAL A 227 6.84 3.36 30.00
N ALA A 228 6.29 3.56 28.80
CA ALA A 228 6.27 2.53 27.75
C ALA A 228 7.66 2.19 27.20
N ASP A 229 8.55 3.19 27.03
CA ASP A 229 9.92 2.99 26.54
C ASP A 229 10.85 2.36 27.59
N SER A 230 10.44 2.36 28.87
CA SER A 230 11.17 1.65 29.93
C SER A 230 11.13 0.13 29.68
N PRO A 231 12.28 -0.57 29.71
CA PRO A 231 12.32 -2.03 29.63
C PRO A 231 11.52 -2.74 30.72
N GLN A 232 11.28 -2.07 31.84
CA GLN A 232 10.56 -2.59 33.00
C GLN A 232 9.04 -2.51 32.86
N CYS A 233 8.52 -1.83 31.83
CA CYS A 233 7.08 -1.81 31.58
C CYS A 233 6.56 -3.22 31.27
N SER A 234 5.65 -3.68 32.12
CA SER A 234 5.00 -4.99 32.06
C SER A 234 3.49 -4.88 31.77
N ASP A 235 3.02 -3.70 31.36
CA ASP A 235 1.62 -3.46 31.01
C ASP A 235 1.42 -3.72 29.50
N PRO A 236 0.84 -4.88 29.09
CA PRO A 236 0.68 -5.22 27.69
C PRO A 236 -0.29 -4.29 26.96
N ASP A 237 -1.31 -3.79 27.64
CA ASP A 237 -2.35 -2.96 27.02
C ASP A 237 -1.82 -1.54 26.77
N LEU A 238 -1.01 -1.01 27.70
CA LEU A 238 -0.27 0.24 27.51
C LEU A 238 0.76 0.13 26.37
N LEU A 239 1.54 -0.95 26.33
CA LEU A 239 2.52 -1.19 25.27
C LEU A 239 1.83 -1.30 23.90
N TYR A 240 0.71 -2.01 23.83
CA TYR A 240 -0.08 -2.10 22.61
C TYR A 240 -0.61 -0.72 22.17
N ASN A 241 -1.25 0.05 23.06
CA ASN A 241 -1.76 1.39 22.70
C ASN A 241 -0.62 2.35 22.29
N THR A 242 0.55 2.23 22.91
CA THR A 242 1.76 2.97 22.52
C THR A 242 2.17 2.61 21.08
N GLY A 243 2.12 1.33 20.72
CA GLY A 243 2.32 0.86 19.35
C GLY A 243 1.33 1.47 18.36
N VAL A 244 0.04 1.51 18.72
CA VAL A 244 -1.02 2.13 17.89
C VAL A 244 -0.77 3.62 17.67
N ALA A 245 -0.38 4.34 18.71
CA ALA A 245 -0.05 5.76 18.63
C ALA A 245 1.13 6.02 17.66
N LEU A 246 2.19 5.22 17.75
CA LEU A 246 3.36 5.30 16.86
C LEU A 246 3.01 4.96 15.41
N GLU A 247 2.21 3.92 15.16
CA GLU A 247 1.73 3.55 13.82
C GLU A 247 0.87 4.67 13.21
N CYS A 248 -0.01 5.27 14.00
CA CYS A 248 -0.79 6.43 13.60
C CYS A 248 0.10 7.64 13.25
N MET A 249 1.14 7.93 14.04
CA MET A 249 2.11 8.99 13.74
C MET A 249 2.90 8.70 12.45
N ALA A 250 3.26 7.44 12.21
CA ALA A 250 3.96 7.02 10.99
C ALA A 250 3.18 7.40 9.72
N TRP A 251 1.85 7.29 9.75
CA TRP A 251 1.00 7.56 8.59
C TRP A 251 0.47 8.99 8.48
N ASN A 252 0.27 9.66 9.62
CA ASN A 252 -0.39 10.97 9.65
C ASN A 252 0.58 12.14 9.87
N LYS A 253 1.79 11.89 10.41
CA LYS A 253 2.74 12.96 10.77
C LYS A 253 4.12 12.85 10.12
N ALA A 254 4.51 11.68 9.62
CA ALA A 254 5.82 11.53 8.99
C ALA A 254 5.90 12.33 7.68
N ASN A 255 6.78 13.33 7.66
CA ASN A 255 7.03 14.17 6.46
C ASN A 255 7.97 13.52 5.46
N ASP A 256 8.74 12.54 5.91
CA ASP A 256 9.73 11.82 5.12
C ASP A 256 9.74 10.33 5.44
N GLN A 257 10.32 9.55 4.53
CA GLN A 257 10.35 8.10 4.62
C GLN A 257 11.18 7.59 5.81
N LYS A 258 12.25 8.29 6.22
CA LYS A 258 13.10 7.88 7.35
C LYS A 258 12.33 8.01 8.66
N SER A 259 11.67 9.15 8.85
CA SER A 259 10.80 9.40 10.01
C SER A 259 9.67 8.37 10.10
N GLN A 260 9.03 8.04 8.96
CA GLN A 260 8.01 6.98 8.90
C GLN A 260 8.58 5.63 9.35
N ALA A 261 9.77 5.27 8.84
CA ALA A 261 10.43 4.01 9.17
C ALA A 261 10.79 3.90 10.66
N ASP A 262 11.26 5.00 11.26
CA ASP A 262 11.63 5.05 12.68
C ASP A 262 10.40 4.88 13.59
N TYR A 263 9.26 5.50 13.25
CA TYR A 263 8.01 5.26 13.98
C TYR A 263 7.54 3.80 13.88
N LEU A 264 7.57 3.20 12.69
CA LEU A 264 7.19 1.80 12.49
C LEU A 264 8.10 0.82 13.24
N ARG A 265 9.42 1.08 13.30
CA ARG A 265 10.35 0.27 14.12
C ARG A 265 9.99 0.31 15.60
N LYS A 266 9.70 1.50 16.14
CA LYS A 266 9.29 1.65 17.53
C LYS A 266 7.95 0.95 17.79
N ALA A 267 6.99 1.09 16.87
CA ALA A 267 5.71 0.40 16.95
C ALA A 267 5.89 -1.13 16.99
N LYS A 268 6.74 -1.70 16.11
CA LYS A 268 7.10 -3.13 16.11
C LYS A 268 7.62 -3.58 17.46
N ALA A 269 8.57 -2.85 18.05
CA ALA A 269 9.15 -3.20 19.35
C ALA A 269 8.10 -3.22 20.47
N MET A 270 7.18 -2.24 20.48
CA MET A 270 6.09 -2.18 21.46
C MET A 270 5.10 -3.33 21.30
N TYR A 271 4.66 -3.60 20.08
CA TYR A 271 3.74 -4.71 19.82
C TYR A 271 4.36 -6.08 20.12
N GLN A 272 5.64 -6.29 19.82
CA GLN A 272 6.33 -7.54 20.15
C GLN A 272 6.41 -7.77 21.66
N ARG A 273 6.71 -6.72 22.45
CA ARG A 273 6.69 -6.80 23.91
C ARG A 273 5.29 -7.08 24.45
N ALA A 274 4.27 -6.38 23.95
CA ALA A 274 2.87 -6.64 24.32
C ALA A 274 2.45 -8.08 23.98
N ALA A 275 2.82 -8.56 22.79
CA ALA A 275 2.52 -9.92 22.31
C ALA A 275 3.18 -11.00 23.17
N PHE A 276 4.40 -10.75 23.65
CA PHE A 276 5.11 -11.64 24.56
C PHE A 276 4.43 -11.72 25.93
N LEU A 277 4.00 -10.57 26.47
CA LEU A 277 3.34 -10.48 27.78
C LEU A 277 1.90 -11.03 27.76
N LYS A 278 1.21 -10.95 26.62
CA LYS A 278 -0.20 -11.36 26.47
C LYS A 278 -0.41 -12.20 25.20
N PRO A 279 0.11 -13.44 25.14
CA PRO A 279 0.08 -14.27 23.93
C PRO A 279 -1.33 -14.68 23.48
N GLY A 280 -2.31 -14.69 24.39
CA GLY A 280 -3.71 -15.03 24.09
C GLY A 280 -4.54 -13.91 23.46
N ASP A 281 -4.02 -12.67 23.36
CA ASP A 281 -4.77 -11.55 22.79
C ASP A 281 -4.56 -11.46 21.27
N SER A 282 -5.57 -11.89 20.50
CA SER A 282 -5.50 -11.99 19.04
C SER A 282 -5.26 -10.66 18.34
N ASP A 283 -5.74 -9.53 18.90
CA ASP A 283 -5.52 -8.22 18.28
C ASP A 283 -4.06 -7.79 18.41
N ILE A 284 -3.46 -8.04 19.59
CA ILE A 284 -2.04 -7.77 19.84
C ILE A 284 -1.18 -8.63 18.92
N GLN A 285 -1.50 -9.93 18.79
CA GLN A 285 -0.77 -10.83 17.89
C GLN A 285 -0.91 -10.40 16.42
N LYS A 286 -2.12 -10.02 15.99
CA LYS A 286 -2.36 -9.51 14.63
C LYS A 286 -1.53 -8.25 14.36
N ALA A 287 -1.58 -7.26 15.26
CA ALA A 287 -0.83 -6.02 15.11
C ALA A 287 0.69 -6.25 15.08
N ALA A 288 1.21 -7.10 15.98
CA ALA A 288 2.63 -7.44 15.99
C ALA A 288 3.08 -8.10 14.68
N LYS A 289 2.28 -9.01 14.13
CA LYS A 289 2.59 -9.68 12.86
C LYS A 289 2.51 -8.72 11.67
N GLU A 290 1.46 -7.93 11.58
CA GLU A 290 1.25 -6.98 10.48
C GLU A 290 2.32 -5.89 10.45
N VAL A 291 2.64 -5.28 11.60
CA VAL A 291 3.69 -4.26 11.67
C VAL A 291 5.08 -4.86 11.47
N SER A 292 5.31 -6.10 11.90
CA SER A 292 6.58 -6.80 11.59
C SER A 292 6.74 -6.98 10.08
N TYR A 293 5.70 -7.45 9.38
CA TYR A 293 5.71 -7.59 7.93
C TYR A 293 5.93 -6.24 7.24
N GLU A 294 5.26 -5.18 7.71
CA GLU A 294 5.42 -3.83 7.18
C GLU A 294 6.84 -3.31 7.35
N VAL A 295 7.41 -3.41 8.56
CA VAL A 295 8.81 -3.05 8.83
C VAL A 295 9.74 -3.84 7.90
N ASP A 296 9.60 -5.15 7.85
CA ASP A 296 10.52 -6.00 7.09
C ASP A 296 10.42 -5.72 5.58
N THR A 297 9.21 -5.51 5.06
CA THR A 297 8.97 -5.20 3.65
C THR A 297 9.45 -3.80 3.28
N PHE A 298 9.19 -2.80 4.13
CA PHE A 298 9.59 -1.41 3.94
C PHE A 298 11.11 -1.26 4.07
N PHE A 299 11.77 -1.95 5.01
CA PHE A 299 13.24 -1.94 5.10
C PHE A 299 13.91 -2.75 4.01
N ALA A 300 13.36 -3.93 3.67
CA ALA A 300 13.91 -4.70 2.56
C ALA A 300 13.87 -3.90 1.26
N SER A 301 12.84 -3.08 1.01
CA SER A 301 12.84 -2.22 -0.16
C SER A 301 13.91 -1.12 -0.08
N PHE A 302 14.14 -0.50 1.09
CA PHE A 302 15.24 0.47 1.24
C PHE A 302 16.63 -0.12 1.08
N GLU A 303 16.91 -1.26 1.69
CA GLU A 303 18.23 -1.88 1.57
C GLU A 303 18.50 -2.29 0.13
N ARG A 304 17.48 -2.81 -0.59
CA ARG A 304 17.59 -3.06 -2.03
C ARG A 304 17.81 -1.76 -2.80
N GLN A 305 17.07 -0.70 -2.50
CA GLN A 305 17.26 0.60 -3.15
C GLN A 305 18.67 1.19 -2.89
N LYS A 306 19.18 1.07 -1.66
CA LYS A 306 20.51 1.56 -1.27
C LYS A 306 21.60 0.75 -1.95
N LYS A 307 21.57 -0.58 -1.85
CA LYS A 307 22.52 -1.49 -2.49
C LYS A 307 22.56 -1.28 -3.99
N THR A 308 21.41 -1.18 -4.65
CA THR A 308 21.36 -0.95 -6.09
C THR A 308 21.80 0.48 -6.44
N ARG A 309 21.52 1.51 -5.62
CA ARG A 309 22.09 2.86 -5.82
C ARG A 309 23.62 2.88 -5.71
N GLU A 310 24.19 2.15 -4.75
CA GLU A 310 25.65 2.01 -4.61
C GLU A 310 26.24 1.28 -5.81
N THR A 311 25.58 0.23 -6.27
CA THR A 311 25.93 -0.51 -7.49
C THR A 311 25.91 0.40 -8.73
N LEU A 312 24.86 1.21 -8.91
CA LEU A 312 24.77 2.17 -10.00
C LEU A 312 25.86 3.23 -9.98
N LYS A 313 26.29 3.67 -8.79
CA LYS A 313 27.44 4.59 -8.66
C LYS A 313 28.75 3.96 -9.11
N GLN A 314 28.89 2.64 -8.99
CA GLN A 314 30.08 1.91 -9.47
C GLN A 314 30.09 1.76 -11.00
N TYR A 315 28.91 1.67 -11.62
CA TYR A 315 28.76 1.61 -13.08
C TYR A 315 28.74 2.99 -13.76
N GLN A 316 28.56 4.08 -13.00
CA GLN A 316 28.77 5.43 -13.53
C GLN A 316 30.25 5.60 -13.89
N ALA A 317 30.54 5.70 -15.19
CA ALA A 317 31.87 5.99 -15.71
C ALA A 317 32.49 7.20 -14.96
N PRO A 318 33.80 7.16 -14.64
CA PRO A 318 34.45 8.23 -13.89
C PRO A 318 34.21 9.57 -14.58
N LYS A 319 33.72 10.54 -13.81
CA LYS A 319 33.46 11.90 -14.27
C LYS A 319 34.78 12.67 -14.41
N SER A 320 35.61 12.28 -15.39
CA SER A 320 36.65 13.06 -16.09
C SER A 320 37.85 12.18 -16.45
N TYR A 321 38.34 12.32 -17.68
CA TYR A 321 39.77 12.21 -18.01
C TYR A 321 40.35 13.62 -18.08
#